data_AF-A0A915AZ62-F1
#
_entry.id   AF-A0A915AZ62-F1
#
_cell.length_a   1.000
_cell.length_b   1.000
_cell.length_c   1.000
_cell.angle_alpha   90.00
_cell.angle_beta   90.00
_cell.angle_gamma   90.00
#
_symmetry.space_group_name_H-M   'P 1'
#
loop_
_entity.id
_entity.type
_entity.pdbx_description
1 polymer ?
#
loop_
_entity_poly.entity_id
_entity_poly.type
_entity_poly.pdbx_seq_one_letter_code
_entity_poly.pdbx_strand_id
1 'polypeptide(L)'
;MSHSSSNDISRVESMGDKKSDHEQSADPSMLKTGDQVKAGDSKKSKEEKKEEFRPALPPEPLATWRKVLKDVWIGESKNIKVELCETILTNIFIVSNNLFEDILLLHKICPDYSTQKMSTLAGFVMQYFAQWLNKCDRSELYERYLTRQLQMEALETAVVKHTTHLRTIADIYRLKVKEMMTPACNAVKRLLELKNYRDAINCAAVFDLQEEIPIEQIVVPCLLQNGYLAIEAYLKDRRDLQIELVRFFDNFVGMDNAKMRERVRCLHESGLLPMSQMKMQSKTLEKLVAKLISIYGLRGDEAAPNLARCRQEGSLRYVVSKHFIEGTMSEESYTDYVSHALKDDQHLQHYFVKHLYRIGEIDDAVRWVVHCKMNTNIPHSVRAIMDQTRIQSAEEKISRLRERRKDMVDVNLFDGHPVIMVDTIMSLRRLIGVFETASIIGIDTEWKPMFLSTVEQVALLQVSTRSCSYLVDVIKLEEEIGEEEWMEFFKALFCTESSMKLGFDFANDMRVLRASFPFLESMQPD
;
A
#
# COMPACT_ATOMS: atom_id res chain seq x y z
N MET A 1 -41.92 33.87 -36.77
CA MET A 1 -40.89 34.16 -37.80
C MET A 1 -39.69 33.29 -37.49
N SER A 2 -39.30 32.53 -38.51
CA SER A 2 -38.32 31.44 -38.61
C SER A 2 -36.87 31.93 -38.42
N HIS A 3 -35.87 31.10 -38.05
CA HIS A 3 -35.50 29.80 -38.61
C HIS A 3 -34.81 28.88 -37.60
N SER A 4 -34.80 27.60 -37.96
CA SER A 4 -34.49 26.40 -37.21
C SER A 4 -33.37 25.57 -37.85
N SER A 5 -32.80 24.61 -37.07
CA SER A 5 -32.30 23.28 -37.52
C SER A 5 -30.95 23.23 -38.26
N SER A 6 -30.09 22.19 -38.23
CA SER A 6 -30.06 20.83 -37.64
C SER A 6 -28.63 20.24 -37.76
N ASN A 7 -28.40 19.12 -37.05
CA ASN A 7 -27.30 18.14 -37.17
C ASN A 7 -27.03 17.64 -38.60
N ASP A 8 -25.80 17.16 -38.90
CA ASP A 8 -25.55 15.71 -39.18
C ASP A 8 -24.09 15.31 -39.53
N ILE A 9 -23.82 14.03 -39.29
CA ILE A 9 -22.60 13.21 -39.41
C ILE A 9 -22.44 12.65 -40.83
N SER A 10 -21.21 12.39 -41.33
CA SER A 10 -20.87 11.15 -42.09
C SER A 10 -19.40 11.05 -42.57
N ARG A 11 -19.01 9.80 -42.85
CA ARG A 11 -17.68 9.18 -42.99
C ARG A 11 -17.68 8.35 -44.28
N VAL A 12 -16.67 8.43 -45.16
CA VAL A 12 -16.29 7.43 -46.23
C VAL A 12 -14.84 7.76 -46.67
N GLU A 13 -13.79 6.94 -46.52
CA GLU A 13 -13.34 5.68 -47.17
C GLU A 13 -12.75 5.76 -48.61
N SER A 14 -11.50 5.27 -48.74
CA SER A 14 -10.99 4.32 -49.77
C SER A 14 -10.27 4.78 -51.07
N MET A 15 -9.33 3.90 -51.49
CA MET A 15 -8.55 3.74 -52.75
C MET A 15 -7.21 4.50 -52.87
N GLY A 16 -6.06 3.92 -53.24
CA GLY A 16 -5.72 2.59 -53.79
C GLY A 16 -4.92 2.70 -55.10
N ASP A 17 -3.65 2.27 -55.07
CA ASP A 17 -2.74 1.86 -56.17
C ASP A 17 -2.25 2.87 -57.25
N LYS A 18 -0.91 2.98 -57.42
CA LYS A 18 -0.13 2.28 -58.47
C LYS A 18 1.37 2.64 -58.52
N LYS A 19 2.15 1.59 -58.84
CA LYS A 19 3.59 1.43 -59.16
C LYS A 19 4.15 2.39 -60.23
N SER A 20 5.47 2.66 -60.19
CA SER A 20 6.46 2.00 -61.08
C SER A 20 7.88 2.58 -60.98
N ASP A 21 8.83 1.69 -61.21
CA ASP A 21 10.30 1.80 -61.16
C ASP A 21 10.94 2.81 -62.13
N HIS A 22 12.17 3.27 -61.80
CA HIS A 22 13.21 3.44 -62.81
C HIS A 22 14.64 3.38 -62.23
N GLU A 23 15.48 2.69 -63.00
CA GLU A 23 16.87 2.28 -62.80
C GLU A 23 17.94 3.35 -63.16
N GLN A 24 19.12 3.17 -62.52
CA GLN A 24 20.51 3.23 -63.03
C GLN A 24 21.17 4.54 -63.54
N SER A 25 22.34 4.85 -62.94
CA SER A 25 23.72 4.82 -63.52
C SER A 25 24.61 5.94 -62.92
N ALA A 26 25.71 5.60 -62.24
CA ALA A 26 27.13 5.61 -62.67
C ALA A 26 27.67 7.04 -62.98
N ASP A 27 28.80 7.56 -62.48
CA ASP A 27 30.18 7.06 -62.25
C ASP A 27 31.00 8.23 -61.58
N PRO A 28 32.36 8.30 -61.48
CA PRO A 28 33.39 7.44 -60.85
C PRO A 28 34.43 8.16 -59.92
N SER A 29 35.20 7.33 -59.21
CA SER A 29 36.65 7.42 -58.88
C SER A 29 37.18 8.35 -57.75
N MET A 30 37.87 7.76 -56.76
CA MET A 30 39.35 7.71 -56.73
C MET A 30 39.94 6.84 -55.57
N LEU A 31 40.80 5.93 -55.99
CA LEU A 31 42.05 5.39 -55.39
C LEU A 31 42.07 4.37 -54.23
N LYS A 32 42.93 3.36 -54.48
CA LYS A 32 43.20 2.09 -53.80
C LYS A 32 44.53 2.13 -53.04
N THR A 33 44.68 1.24 -52.04
CA THR A 33 45.82 0.33 -51.78
C THR A 33 45.32 -0.71 -50.75
N GLY A 34 45.21 -2.01 -51.07
CA GLY A 34 46.26 -3.07 -50.94
C GLY A 34 46.51 -3.41 -49.46
N ASP A 35 46.38 -4.63 -48.91
CA ASP A 35 46.51 -5.96 -49.49
C ASP A 35 46.12 -7.08 -48.47
N GLN A 36 45.92 -8.29 -48.98
CA GLN A 36 45.92 -9.63 -48.33
C GLN A 36 44.62 -10.31 -47.81
N VAL A 37 44.25 -11.34 -48.57
CA VAL A 37 43.33 -12.44 -48.30
C VAL A 37 44.05 -13.57 -47.54
N LYS A 38 43.43 -14.15 -46.51
CA LYS A 38 43.60 -15.58 -46.16
C LYS A 38 42.28 -16.23 -45.72
N ALA A 39 41.89 -17.22 -46.52
CA ALA A 39 41.21 -18.49 -46.24
C ALA A 39 39.99 -18.51 -45.31
N GLY A 40 38.87 -18.94 -45.89
CA GLY A 40 37.57 -19.05 -45.26
C GLY A 40 37.53 -20.07 -44.12
N ASP A 41 37.11 -19.56 -42.98
CA ASP A 41 36.58 -20.34 -41.86
C ASP A 41 35.18 -20.81 -42.27
N SER A 42 34.99 -22.13 -42.41
CA SER A 42 33.69 -22.70 -42.75
C SER A 42 32.70 -22.29 -41.66
N LYS A 43 31.68 -21.48 -42.01
CA LYS A 43 30.58 -21.14 -41.11
C LYS A 43 29.90 -22.43 -40.67
N LYS A 44 30.26 -22.91 -39.46
CA LYS A 44 29.61 -24.05 -38.84
C LYS A 44 28.08 -23.84 -38.82
N SER A 45 27.35 -24.87 -39.24
CA SER A 45 25.89 -24.90 -39.26
C SER A 45 25.31 -24.58 -37.88
N LYS A 46 24.08 -24.05 -37.86
CA LYS A 46 23.31 -23.84 -36.63
C LYS A 46 23.09 -25.14 -35.85
N GLU A 47 23.19 -26.30 -36.52
CA GLU A 47 23.17 -27.64 -35.92
C GLU A 47 24.53 -28.03 -35.32
N GLU A 48 25.64 -27.70 -35.97
CA GLU A 48 26.99 -27.97 -35.45
C GLU A 48 27.28 -27.13 -34.19
N LYS A 49 26.80 -25.87 -34.14
CA LYS A 49 26.81 -25.04 -32.92
C LYS A 49 25.85 -25.56 -31.83
N LYS A 50 24.83 -26.34 -32.20
CA LYS A 50 23.88 -26.96 -31.25
C LYS A 50 24.45 -28.23 -30.62
N GLU A 51 25.30 -28.95 -31.34
CA GLU A 51 26.04 -30.11 -30.81
C GLU A 51 27.24 -29.69 -29.95
N GLU A 52 27.95 -28.62 -30.32
CA GLU A 52 29.10 -28.08 -29.56
C GLU A 52 28.70 -27.52 -28.18
N PHE A 53 27.42 -27.15 -27.99
CA PHE A 53 26.85 -26.65 -26.73
C PHE A 53 25.85 -27.61 -26.08
N ARG A 54 25.81 -28.90 -26.47
CA ARG A 54 24.97 -29.88 -25.77
C ARG A 54 25.47 -30.05 -24.33
N PRO A 55 24.66 -29.77 -23.29
CA PRO A 55 25.05 -30.08 -21.92
C PRO A 55 25.33 -31.59 -21.83
N ALA A 56 26.38 -31.95 -21.07
CA ALA A 56 26.75 -33.34 -20.84
C ALA A 56 25.51 -34.15 -20.42
N LEU A 57 25.33 -35.35 -20.99
CA LEU A 57 24.22 -36.21 -20.58
C LEU A 57 24.36 -36.52 -19.09
N PRO A 58 23.27 -36.46 -18.32
CA PRO A 58 23.28 -36.92 -16.93
C PRO A 58 23.77 -38.38 -16.85
N PRO A 59 24.42 -38.81 -15.76
CA PRO A 59 24.77 -40.21 -15.59
C PRO A 59 23.53 -41.10 -15.54
N GLU A 60 23.63 -42.35 -16.00
CA GLU A 60 22.54 -43.33 -15.82
C GLU A 60 22.41 -43.68 -14.32
N PRO A 61 21.19 -43.85 -13.79
CA PRO A 61 19.88 -43.95 -14.48
C PRO A 61 19.13 -42.61 -14.69
N LEU A 62 19.70 -41.48 -14.26
CA LEU A 62 19.04 -40.17 -14.28
C LEU A 62 18.71 -39.68 -15.70
N ALA A 63 19.57 -39.99 -16.68
CA ALA A 63 19.31 -39.66 -18.09
C ALA A 63 18.06 -40.37 -18.62
N THR A 64 17.92 -41.66 -18.31
CA THR A 64 16.73 -42.45 -18.67
C THR A 64 15.48 -41.90 -17.99
N TRP A 65 15.51 -41.66 -16.67
CA TRP A 65 14.35 -41.13 -15.93
C TRP A 65 13.90 -39.77 -16.47
N ARG A 66 14.85 -38.86 -16.71
CA ARG A 66 14.57 -37.54 -17.29
C ARG A 66 13.89 -37.65 -18.65
N LYS A 67 14.39 -38.53 -19.53
CA LYS A 67 13.84 -38.70 -20.89
C LYS A 67 12.39 -39.19 -20.83
N VAL A 68 12.13 -40.25 -20.07
CA VAL A 68 10.78 -40.84 -19.95
C VAL A 68 9.80 -39.83 -19.35
N LEU A 69 10.16 -39.17 -18.25
CA LEU A 69 9.29 -38.16 -17.62
C LEU A 69 9.01 -36.99 -18.56
N LYS A 70 10.01 -36.53 -19.31
CA LYS A 70 9.84 -35.44 -20.27
C LYS A 70 8.91 -35.82 -21.42
N ASP A 71 9.10 -37.01 -21.99
CA ASP A 71 8.32 -37.46 -23.15
C ASP A 71 6.84 -37.60 -22.78
N VAL A 72 6.54 -38.16 -21.60
CA VAL A 72 5.17 -38.23 -21.04
C VAL A 72 4.60 -36.84 -20.75
N TRP A 73 5.39 -35.95 -20.12
CA TRP A 73 4.90 -34.62 -19.72
C TRP A 73 4.51 -33.72 -20.89
N ILE A 74 5.14 -33.92 -22.06
CA ILE A 74 4.89 -33.16 -23.29
C ILE A 74 3.88 -33.86 -24.21
N GLY A 75 3.95 -35.18 -24.33
CA GLY A 75 3.19 -35.96 -25.31
C GLY A 75 1.74 -36.23 -24.92
N GLU A 76 1.42 -36.23 -23.63
CA GLU A 76 0.13 -36.73 -23.12
C GLU A 76 -0.84 -35.63 -22.65
N SER A 77 -2.13 -35.97 -22.64
CA SER A 77 -3.20 -35.09 -22.15
C SER A 77 -3.11 -34.87 -20.62
N LYS A 78 -3.72 -33.78 -20.12
CA LYS A 78 -3.52 -33.29 -18.74
C LYS A 78 -3.75 -34.32 -17.62
N ASN A 79 -4.74 -35.19 -17.73
CA ASN A 79 -5.05 -36.17 -16.67
C ASN A 79 -4.14 -37.40 -16.80
N ILE A 80 -3.96 -37.90 -18.02
CA ILE A 80 -3.16 -39.09 -18.32
C ILE A 80 -1.69 -38.87 -17.98
N LYS A 81 -1.15 -37.68 -18.29
CA LYS A 81 0.25 -37.36 -17.98
C LYS A 81 0.56 -37.38 -16.48
N VAL A 82 -0.40 -36.96 -15.64
CA VAL A 82 -0.19 -36.92 -14.18
C VAL A 82 -0.08 -38.34 -13.65
N GLU A 83 -1.07 -39.19 -13.94
CA GLU A 83 -1.11 -40.58 -13.48
C GLU A 83 0.12 -41.39 -13.94
N LEU A 84 0.53 -41.22 -15.20
CA LEU A 84 1.74 -41.86 -15.73
C LEU A 84 3.01 -41.37 -15.02
N CYS A 85 3.16 -40.05 -14.82
CA CYS A 85 4.30 -39.50 -14.10
C CYS A 85 4.32 -39.94 -12.62
N GLU A 86 3.17 -40.04 -11.95
CA GLU A 86 3.08 -40.58 -10.58
C GLU A 86 3.56 -42.04 -10.51
N THR A 87 3.15 -42.86 -11.48
CA THR A 87 3.57 -44.26 -11.58
C THR A 87 5.08 -44.36 -11.80
N ILE A 88 5.62 -43.57 -12.74
CA ILE A 88 7.06 -43.54 -13.02
C ILE A 88 7.84 -43.09 -11.78
N LEU A 89 7.42 -42.02 -11.12
CA LEU A 89 8.09 -41.51 -9.92
C LEU A 89 8.03 -42.53 -8.77
N THR A 90 6.90 -43.21 -8.57
CA THR A 90 6.77 -44.26 -7.55
C THR A 90 7.76 -45.40 -7.80
N ASN A 91 7.95 -45.81 -9.05
CA ASN A 91 8.96 -46.82 -9.40
C ASN A 91 10.38 -46.31 -9.14
N ILE A 92 10.68 -45.04 -9.46
CA ILE A 92 11.97 -44.41 -9.13
C ILE A 92 12.21 -44.44 -7.62
N PHE A 93 11.17 -44.15 -6.82
CA PHE A 93 11.30 -44.13 -5.36
C PHE A 93 11.64 -45.50 -4.75
N ILE A 94 11.22 -46.59 -5.40
CA ILE A 94 11.49 -47.96 -4.96
C ILE A 94 12.91 -48.41 -5.34
N VAL A 95 13.40 -47.98 -6.51
CA VAL A 95 14.69 -48.44 -7.07
C VAL A 95 15.88 -47.59 -6.59
N SER A 96 15.63 -46.35 -6.16
CA SER A 96 16.66 -45.40 -5.76
C SER A 96 17.44 -45.85 -4.50
N ASN A 97 18.76 -45.71 -4.55
CA ASN A 97 19.66 -46.00 -3.42
C ASN A 97 19.71 -44.84 -2.42
N ASN A 98 19.75 -43.59 -2.91
CA ASN A 98 19.69 -42.38 -2.10
C ASN A 98 18.59 -41.47 -2.64
N LEU A 99 17.38 -41.69 -2.12
CA LEU A 99 16.16 -41.08 -2.64
C LEU A 99 16.19 -39.55 -2.62
N PHE A 100 16.71 -38.95 -1.55
CA PHE A 100 16.75 -37.50 -1.42
C PHE A 100 17.74 -36.86 -2.42
N GLU A 101 18.87 -37.50 -2.69
CA GLU A 101 19.86 -37.03 -3.65
C GLU A 101 19.35 -37.19 -5.09
N ASP A 102 18.82 -38.37 -5.42
CA ASP A 102 18.32 -38.69 -6.76
C ASP A 102 17.17 -37.77 -7.19
N ILE A 103 16.25 -37.45 -6.28
CA ILE A 103 15.14 -36.52 -6.57
C ILE A 103 15.63 -35.08 -6.69
N LEU A 104 16.63 -34.66 -5.92
CA LEU A 104 17.24 -33.35 -6.06
C LEU A 104 17.93 -33.20 -7.43
N LEU A 105 18.68 -34.23 -7.84
CA LEU A 105 19.34 -34.28 -9.14
C LEU A 105 18.32 -34.33 -10.28
N LEU A 106 17.26 -35.13 -10.14
CA LEU A 106 16.17 -35.22 -11.12
C LEU A 106 15.49 -33.86 -11.32
N HIS A 107 15.30 -33.10 -10.24
CA HIS A 107 14.78 -31.73 -10.31
C HIS A 107 15.72 -30.80 -11.10
N LYS A 108 17.03 -30.84 -10.83
CA LYS A 108 18.04 -30.00 -11.51
C LYS A 108 18.08 -30.24 -13.02
N ILE A 109 17.89 -31.48 -13.46
CA ILE A 109 17.98 -31.86 -14.88
C ILE A 109 16.65 -31.68 -15.64
N CYS A 110 15.55 -31.38 -14.95
CA CYS A 110 14.27 -31.10 -15.59
C CYS A 110 14.41 -29.91 -16.56
N PRO A 111 13.84 -30.00 -17.78
CA PRO A 111 14.04 -28.97 -18.82
C PRO A 111 13.43 -27.62 -18.44
N ASP A 112 12.45 -27.62 -17.56
CA ASP A 112 11.69 -26.46 -17.11
C ASP A 112 12.05 -25.98 -15.70
N TYR A 113 13.13 -26.50 -15.11
CA TYR A 113 13.63 -26.09 -13.79
C TYR A 113 13.89 -24.58 -13.68
N SER A 114 14.25 -23.89 -14.76
CA SER A 114 14.45 -22.43 -14.75
C SER A 114 13.13 -21.63 -14.88
N THR A 115 11.99 -22.29 -15.02
CA THR A 115 10.68 -21.65 -15.23
C THR A 115 9.99 -21.40 -13.89
N GLN A 116 9.66 -20.13 -13.60
CA GLN A 116 9.01 -19.70 -12.35
C GLN A 116 7.51 -20.08 -12.27
N LYS A 117 7.20 -21.38 -12.34
CA LYS A 117 5.82 -21.92 -12.24
C LYS A 117 5.81 -23.26 -11.50
N MET A 118 4.89 -23.41 -10.56
CA MET A 118 4.67 -24.69 -9.86
C MET A 118 4.12 -25.80 -10.77
N SER A 119 3.43 -25.43 -11.86
CA SER A 119 2.83 -26.39 -12.80
C SER A 119 3.83 -27.02 -13.79
N THR A 120 5.12 -26.88 -13.52
CA THR A 120 6.22 -27.45 -14.32
C THR A 120 6.44 -28.91 -13.94
N LEU A 121 7.12 -29.67 -14.78
CA LEU A 121 7.59 -31.02 -14.45
C LEU A 121 8.51 -30.96 -13.23
N ALA A 122 9.45 -30.02 -13.20
CA ALA A 122 10.32 -29.79 -12.05
C ALA A 122 9.54 -29.58 -10.74
N GLY A 123 8.50 -28.74 -10.78
CA GLY A 123 7.61 -28.49 -9.64
C GLY A 123 6.79 -29.73 -9.27
N PHE A 124 6.26 -30.45 -10.25
CA PHE A 124 5.49 -31.68 -10.05
C PHE A 124 6.31 -32.78 -9.37
N VAL A 125 7.55 -33.01 -9.80
CA VAL A 125 8.47 -33.99 -9.19
C VAL A 125 8.62 -33.73 -7.68
N MET A 126 8.83 -32.47 -7.30
CA MET A 126 8.97 -32.07 -5.90
C MET A 126 7.66 -32.19 -5.13
N GLN A 127 6.53 -31.74 -5.70
CA GLN A 127 5.23 -31.82 -5.06
C GLN A 127 4.79 -33.27 -4.81
N TYR A 128 4.96 -34.13 -5.82
CA TYR A 128 4.60 -35.55 -5.70
C TYR A 128 5.50 -36.26 -4.68
N PHE A 129 6.80 -35.95 -4.65
CA PHE A 129 7.70 -36.50 -3.65
C PHE A 129 7.31 -36.08 -2.23
N ALA A 130 6.98 -34.80 -2.00
CA ALA A 130 6.47 -34.33 -0.71
C ALA A 130 5.18 -35.06 -0.29
N GLN A 131 4.22 -35.23 -1.21
CA GLN A 131 2.99 -35.98 -0.94
C GLN A 131 3.27 -37.44 -0.62
N TRP A 132 4.18 -38.08 -1.35
CA TRP A 132 4.56 -39.46 -1.12
C TRP A 132 5.21 -39.67 0.24
N LEU A 133 6.08 -38.74 0.67
CA LEU A 133 6.69 -38.76 2.01
C LEU A 133 5.64 -38.60 3.12
N ASN A 134 4.59 -37.80 2.91
CA ASN A 134 3.55 -37.56 3.90
C ASN A 134 2.50 -38.69 4.02
N LYS A 135 2.45 -39.65 3.08
CA LYS A 135 1.45 -40.74 3.09
C LYS A 135 1.67 -41.75 4.22
N CYS A 136 2.92 -41.97 4.66
CA CYS A 136 3.27 -42.88 5.73
C CYS A 136 4.40 -42.28 6.57
N ASP A 137 4.62 -42.76 7.80
CA ASP A 137 5.83 -42.40 8.54
C ASP A 137 7.07 -42.96 7.82
N ARG A 138 8.00 -42.07 7.51
CA ARG A 138 9.25 -42.35 6.78
C ARG A 138 10.47 -41.81 7.53
N SER A 139 10.37 -41.65 8.85
CA SER A 139 11.44 -41.08 9.69
C SER A 139 12.79 -41.77 9.52
N GLU A 140 12.83 -43.08 9.29
CA GLU A 140 14.06 -43.84 9.01
C GLU A 140 14.81 -43.38 7.74
N LEU A 141 14.08 -42.94 6.71
CA LEU A 141 14.70 -42.43 5.48
C LEU A 141 15.44 -41.12 5.75
N TYR A 142 14.89 -40.28 6.63
CA TYR A 142 15.51 -39.03 7.03
C TYR A 142 16.82 -39.27 7.79
N GLU A 143 16.81 -40.16 8.78
CA GLU A 143 18.01 -40.48 9.57
C GLU A 143 19.12 -41.11 8.72
N ARG A 144 18.75 -41.93 7.74
CA ARG A 144 19.71 -42.67 6.91
C ARG A 144 20.33 -41.84 5.80
N TYR A 145 19.58 -40.93 5.18
CA TYR A 145 19.98 -40.28 3.92
C TYR A 145 20.07 -38.76 3.99
N LEU A 146 19.37 -38.09 4.93
CA LEU A 146 19.41 -36.64 5.02
C LEU A 146 20.68 -36.19 5.76
N THR A 147 21.74 -35.92 4.99
CA THR A 147 22.98 -35.36 5.53
C THR A 147 22.97 -33.83 5.46
N ARG A 148 23.82 -33.19 6.27
CA ARG A 148 24.03 -31.73 6.23
C ARG A 148 24.49 -31.25 4.85
N GLN A 149 25.33 -32.03 4.16
CA GLN A 149 25.80 -31.71 2.82
C GLN A 149 24.62 -31.65 1.83
N LEU A 150 23.71 -32.62 1.92
CA LEU A 150 22.52 -32.67 1.08
C LEU A 150 21.55 -31.53 1.40
N GLN A 151 21.41 -31.13 2.67
CA GLN A 151 20.62 -29.95 3.05
C GLN A 151 21.18 -28.65 2.45
N MET A 152 22.51 -28.48 2.46
CA MET A 152 23.15 -27.32 1.81
C MET A 152 22.93 -27.32 0.30
N GLU A 153 23.07 -28.48 -0.35
CA GLU A 153 22.84 -28.62 -1.78
C GLU A 153 21.37 -28.39 -2.15
N ALA A 154 20.43 -28.85 -1.32
CA ALA A 154 19.00 -28.61 -1.50
C ALA A 154 18.67 -27.12 -1.39
N LEU A 155 19.22 -26.42 -0.40
CA LEU A 155 19.07 -24.97 -0.25
C LEU A 155 19.63 -24.22 -1.46
N GLU A 156 20.84 -24.57 -1.91
CA GLU A 156 21.46 -23.95 -3.08
C GLU A 156 20.60 -24.17 -4.32
N THR A 157 20.15 -25.40 -4.55
CA THR A 157 19.24 -25.75 -5.66
C THR A 157 17.95 -24.95 -5.59
N ALA A 158 17.37 -24.79 -4.41
CA ALA A 158 16.13 -24.07 -4.25
C ALA A 158 16.23 -22.55 -4.50
N VAL A 159 17.44 -22.01 -4.55
CA VAL A 159 17.69 -20.56 -4.64
C VAL A 159 18.42 -20.14 -5.93
N VAL A 160 19.24 -21.02 -6.52
CA VAL A 160 20.13 -20.69 -7.65
C VAL A 160 19.40 -20.13 -8.88
N LYS A 161 18.21 -20.64 -9.21
CA LYS A 161 17.44 -20.15 -10.38
C LYS A 161 16.30 -19.22 -10.00
N HIS A 162 15.50 -19.64 -9.03
CA HIS A 162 14.36 -18.90 -8.50
C HIS A 162 13.85 -19.59 -7.23
N THR A 163 13.02 -18.90 -6.45
CA THR A 163 12.50 -19.43 -5.17
C THR A 163 11.14 -20.12 -5.26
N THR A 164 10.58 -20.31 -6.47
CA THR A 164 9.24 -20.90 -6.66
C THR A 164 9.05 -22.23 -5.92
N HIS A 165 10.05 -23.12 -5.97
CA HIS A 165 10.00 -24.45 -5.34
C HIS A 165 10.58 -24.47 -3.91
N LEU A 166 11.05 -23.33 -3.40
CA LEU A 166 11.83 -23.25 -2.17
C LEU A 166 11.07 -23.78 -0.96
N ARG A 167 9.80 -23.41 -0.79
CA ARG A 167 8.99 -23.89 0.35
C ARG A 167 8.91 -25.42 0.35
N THR A 168 8.55 -26.01 -0.79
CA THR A 168 8.44 -27.48 -0.94
C THR A 168 9.77 -28.17 -0.68
N ILE A 169 10.89 -27.64 -1.19
CA ILE A 169 12.23 -28.19 -0.92
C ILE A 169 12.61 -28.00 0.57
N ALA A 170 12.29 -26.86 1.18
CA ALA A 170 12.54 -26.60 2.59
C ALA A 170 11.82 -27.60 3.50
N ASP A 171 10.58 -27.96 3.15
CA ASP A 171 9.80 -28.96 3.87
C ASP A 171 10.35 -30.38 3.68
N ILE A 172 10.62 -30.78 2.42
CA ILE A 172 11.16 -32.11 2.09
C ILE A 172 12.49 -32.36 2.79
N TYR A 173 13.42 -31.40 2.76
CA TYR A 173 14.78 -31.57 3.28
C TYR A 173 14.96 -31.02 4.71
N ARG A 174 13.85 -30.68 5.38
CA ARG A 174 13.82 -30.16 6.76
C ARG A 174 14.85 -29.04 6.99
N LEU A 175 14.81 -28.03 6.13
CA LEU A 175 15.79 -26.94 6.12
C LEU A 175 15.55 -25.90 7.24
N LYS A 176 14.40 -25.94 7.93
CA LYS A 176 14.10 -25.08 9.09
C LYS A 176 14.73 -25.60 10.39
N VAL A 177 16.03 -25.84 10.36
CA VAL A 177 16.83 -26.25 11.53
C VAL A 177 17.90 -25.21 11.85
N LYS A 178 18.33 -25.10 13.11
CA LYS A 178 19.23 -24.03 13.57
C LYS A 178 20.52 -23.96 12.75
N GLU A 179 21.06 -25.11 12.36
CA GLU A 179 22.30 -25.25 11.59
C GLU A 179 22.19 -24.70 10.16
N MET A 180 20.97 -24.62 9.62
CA MET A 180 20.67 -24.16 8.28
C MET A 180 20.27 -22.68 8.20
N MET A 181 20.03 -22.03 9.35
CA MET A 181 19.68 -20.60 9.39
C MET A 181 20.82 -19.70 8.87
N THR A 182 22.07 -19.98 9.25
CA THR A 182 23.23 -19.23 8.74
C THR A 182 23.43 -19.41 7.22
N PRO A 183 23.42 -20.65 6.67
CA PRO A 183 23.38 -20.85 5.22
C PRO A 183 22.22 -20.15 4.51
N ALA A 184 21.01 -20.17 5.07
CA ALA A 184 19.85 -19.50 4.52
C ALA A 184 20.04 -17.97 4.47
N CYS A 185 20.51 -17.37 5.57
CA CYS A 185 20.84 -15.94 5.63
C CYS A 185 21.91 -15.56 4.59
N ASN A 186 22.96 -16.37 4.44
CA ASN A 186 23.97 -16.17 3.41
C ASN A 186 23.40 -16.30 1.99
N ALA A 187 22.43 -17.20 1.77
CA ALA A 187 21.73 -17.31 0.49
C ALA A 187 20.91 -16.04 0.18
N VAL A 188 20.23 -15.46 1.17
CA VAL A 188 19.53 -14.18 1.00
C VAL A 188 20.51 -13.06 0.68
N LYS A 189 21.62 -12.94 1.41
CA LYS A 189 22.67 -11.94 1.13
C LYS A 189 23.20 -12.01 -0.30
N ARG A 190 23.48 -13.23 -0.80
CA ARG A 190 23.87 -13.44 -2.21
C ARG A 190 22.79 -13.00 -3.20
N LEU A 191 21.51 -13.27 -2.92
CA LEU A 191 20.42 -12.80 -3.78
C LEU A 191 20.32 -11.27 -3.80
N LEU A 192 20.58 -10.62 -2.66
CA LEU A 192 20.64 -9.15 -2.57
C LEU A 192 21.81 -8.57 -3.37
N GLU A 193 23.00 -9.18 -3.29
CA GLU A 193 24.17 -8.82 -4.11
C GLU A 193 23.87 -8.93 -5.62
N LEU A 194 23.13 -9.96 -6.01
CA LEU A 194 22.65 -10.17 -7.39
C LEU A 194 21.46 -9.28 -7.77
N LYS A 195 21.00 -8.41 -6.87
CA LYS A 195 19.82 -7.54 -7.05
C LYS A 195 18.52 -8.29 -7.33
N ASN A 196 18.44 -9.55 -6.93
CA ASN A 196 17.25 -10.38 -7.07
C ASN A 196 16.39 -10.29 -5.80
N TYR A 197 15.82 -9.09 -5.57
CA TYR A 197 15.11 -8.76 -4.33
C TYR A 197 13.85 -9.61 -4.11
N ARG A 198 13.14 -9.99 -5.18
CA ARG A 198 11.92 -10.81 -5.08
C ARG A 198 12.21 -12.20 -4.55
N ASP A 199 13.24 -12.86 -5.08
CA ASP A 199 13.68 -14.15 -4.56
C ASP A 199 14.29 -14.01 -3.16
N ALA A 200 15.00 -12.91 -2.88
CA ALA A 200 15.53 -12.64 -1.54
C ALA A 200 14.41 -12.57 -0.49
N ILE A 201 13.33 -11.84 -0.79
CA ILE A 201 12.14 -11.72 0.07
C ILE A 201 11.49 -13.09 0.29
N ASN A 202 11.24 -13.84 -0.77
CA ASN A 202 10.62 -15.16 -0.65
C ASN A 202 11.48 -16.12 0.20
N CYS A 203 12.80 -16.07 0.02
CA CYS A 203 13.73 -16.87 0.81
C CYS A 203 13.71 -16.47 2.29
N ALA A 204 13.82 -15.18 2.58
CA ALA A 204 13.77 -14.68 3.95
C ALA A 204 12.41 -14.96 4.62
N ALA A 205 11.29 -14.88 3.90
CA ALA A 205 9.96 -15.25 4.41
C ALA A 205 9.85 -16.76 4.70
N VAL A 206 10.44 -17.63 3.87
CA VAL A 206 10.40 -19.08 4.11
C VAL A 206 11.18 -19.44 5.37
N PHE A 207 12.31 -18.79 5.64
CA PHE A 207 13.19 -19.11 6.77
C PHE A 207 12.99 -18.21 8.01
N ASP A 208 11.97 -17.37 8.01
CA ASP A 208 11.64 -16.49 9.13
C ASP A 208 12.81 -15.55 9.52
N LEU A 209 13.53 -15.03 8.50
CA LEU A 209 14.74 -14.20 8.65
C LEU A 209 14.47 -12.69 8.63
N GLN A 210 13.27 -12.26 8.99
CA GLN A 210 12.88 -10.86 8.90
C GLN A 210 13.63 -9.94 9.88
N GLU A 211 14.12 -10.47 11.00
CA GLU A 211 14.86 -9.69 12.01
C GLU A 211 16.36 -9.53 11.67
N GLU A 212 16.89 -10.41 10.81
CA GLU A 212 18.31 -10.44 10.44
C GLU A 212 18.67 -9.46 9.33
N ILE A 213 17.67 -8.98 8.58
CA ILE A 213 17.86 -8.18 7.37
C ILE A 213 16.98 -6.94 7.46
N PRO A 214 17.58 -5.73 7.54
CA PRO A 214 16.82 -4.49 7.58
C PRO A 214 15.91 -4.33 6.36
N ILE A 215 14.71 -3.78 6.57
CA ILE A 215 13.72 -3.63 5.51
C ILE A 215 14.21 -2.71 4.37
N GLU A 216 15.13 -1.80 4.65
CA GLU A 216 15.73 -0.89 3.66
C GLU A 216 16.61 -1.63 2.65
N GLN A 217 17.17 -2.78 3.04
CA GLN A 217 18.04 -3.58 2.19
C GLN A 217 17.25 -4.53 1.27
N ILE A 218 16.05 -4.93 1.69
CA ILE A 218 15.30 -6.00 1.05
C ILE A 218 13.91 -5.57 0.57
N VAL A 219 13.09 -4.98 1.43
CA VAL A 219 11.69 -4.61 1.12
C VAL A 219 11.64 -3.37 0.26
N VAL A 220 12.37 -2.31 0.64
CA VAL A 220 12.35 -1.02 -0.07
C VAL A 220 12.75 -1.18 -1.55
N PRO A 221 13.88 -1.82 -1.90
CA PRO A 221 14.27 -1.97 -3.30
C PRO A 221 13.29 -2.86 -4.08
N CYS A 222 12.69 -3.87 -3.42
CA CYS A 222 11.71 -4.74 -4.06
C CYS A 222 10.39 -4.02 -4.36
N LEU A 223 9.90 -3.19 -3.44
CA LEU A 223 8.65 -2.43 -3.60
C LEU A 223 8.74 -1.54 -4.83
N LEU A 224 9.88 -0.89 -4.92
CA LEU A 224 10.25 0.03 -5.95
C LEU A 224 10.46 -0.63 -7.33
N GLN A 225 10.69 -1.94 -7.38
CA GLN A 225 10.75 -2.75 -8.60
C GLN A 225 9.43 -3.49 -8.91
N ASN A 226 8.30 -3.05 -8.34
CA ASN A 226 6.97 -3.64 -8.50
C ASN A 226 6.82 -5.08 -7.92
N GLY A 227 7.61 -5.43 -6.90
CA GLY A 227 7.55 -6.73 -6.22
C GLY A 227 6.44 -6.90 -5.18
N TYR A 228 5.30 -6.23 -5.37
CA TYR A 228 4.25 -6.04 -4.35
C TYR A 228 3.73 -7.34 -3.72
N LEU A 229 3.45 -8.38 -4.52
CA LEU A 229 2.93 -9.67 -4.02
C LEU A 229 3.89 -10.39 -3.06
N ALA A 230 5.20 -10.31 -3.32
CA ALA A 230 6.20 -10.95 -2.46
C ALA A 230 6.30 -10.21 -1.11
N ILE A 231 6.18 -8.89 -1.14
CA ILE A 231 6.23 -8.02 0.03
C ILE A 231 5.02 -8.25 0.94
N GLU A 232 3.83 -8.35 0.38
CA GLU A 232 2.62 -8.65 1.16
C GLU A 232 2.76 -9.98 1.90
N ALA A 233 3.29 -11.02 1.24
CA ALA A 233 3.53 -12.31 1.88
C ALA A 233 4.59 -12.24 2.99
N TYR A 234 5.60 -11.38 2.83
CA TYR A 234 6.72 -11.22 3.78
C TYR A 234 6.34 -10.39 5.01
N LEU A 235 5.52 -9.35 4.82
CA LEU A 235 5.05 -8.46 5.88
C LEU A 235 3.74 -8.93 6.52
N LYS A 236 3.18 -10.05 6.04
CA LYS A 236 1.93 -10.60 6.57
C LYS A 236 2.09 -10.86 8.07
N ASP A 237 1.13 -10.40 8.85
CA ASP A 237 1.07 -10.56 10.31
C ASP A 237 2.24 -9.89 11.10
N ARG A 238 3.05 -9.04 10.44
CA ARG A 238 4.17 -8.30 11.04
C ARG A 238 3.92 -6.79 11.05
N ARG A 239 3.11 -6.34 12.01
CA ARG A 239 2.71 -4.92 12.15
C ARG A 239 3.91 -3.99 12.40
N ASP A 240 4.91 -4.47 13.11
CA ASP A 240 6.18 -3.81 13.36
C ASP A 240 6.88 -3.40 12.05
N LEU A 241 7.07 -4.36 11.14
CA LEU A 241 7.76 -4.14 9.87
C LEU A 241 6.90 -3.30 8.89
N GLN A 242 5.57 -3.43 8.96
CA GLN A 242 4.66 -2.59 8.19
C GLN A 242 4.79 -1.11 8.58
N ILE A 243 4.83 -0.82 9.90
CA ILE A 243 5.04 0.54 10.42
C ILE A 243 6.43 1.05 10.01
N GLU A 244 7.46 0.23 10.14
CA GLU A 244 8.83 0.61 9.77
C GLU A 244 8.94 0.97 8.29
N LEU A 245 8.29 0.21 7.40
CA LEU A 245 8.24 0.51 5.96
C LEU A 245 7.54 1.84 5.67
N VAL A 246 6.42 2.10 6.33
CA VAL A 246 5.69 3.37 6.17
C VAL A 246 6.55 4.53 6.67
N ARG A 247 7.19 4.39 7.84
CA ARG A 247 8.09 5.40 8.41
C ARG A 247 9.28 5.69 7.52
N PHE A 248 9.84 4.67 6.85
CA PHE A 248 10.92 4.86 5.90
C PHE A 248 10.54 5.85 4.80
N PHE A 249 9.36 5.67 4.18
CA PHE A 249 8.89 6.57 3.12
C PHE A 249 8.35 7.90 3.66
N ASP A 250 7.73 7.90 4.84
CA ASP A 250 7.23 9.10 5.50
C ASP A 250 8.35 10.10 5.82
N ASN A 251 9.56 9.62 6.12
CA ASN A 251 10.72 10.48 6.33
C ASN A 251 11.04 11.39 5.14
N PHE A 252 10.63 11.03 3.92
CA PHE A 252 10.81 11.89 2.74
C PHE A 252 9.70 12.94 2.58
N VAL A 253 8.56 12.76 3.24
CA VAL A 253 7.40 13.64 3.13
C VAL A 253 7.71 14.98 3.80
N GLY A 254 7.45 16.08 3.09
CA GLY A 254 7.74 17.43 3.57
C GLY A 254 9.22 17.83 3.59
N MET A 255 10.13 16.97 3.12
CA MET A 255 11.54 17.37 2.89
C MET A 255 11.64 18.39 1.76
N ASP A 256 12.62 19.29 1.86
CA ASP A 256 12.95 20.15 0.73
C ASP A 256 13.55 19.33 -0.43
N ASN A 257 13.30 19.80 -1.66
CA ASN A 257 13.71 19.09 -2.87
C ASN A 257 15.24 18.86 -2.95
N ALA A 258 16.05 19.71 -2.33
CA ALA A 258 17.51 19.55 -2.35
C ALA A 258 17.96 18.41 -1.42
N LYS A 259 17.46 18.37 -0.17
CA LYS A 259 17.71 17.27 0.77
C LYS A 259 17.14 15.95 0.30
N MET A 260 15.96 15.96 -0.32
CA MET A 260 15.39 14.75 -0.93
C MET A 260 16.33 14.18 -1.99
N ARG A 261 16.81 15.01 -2.93
CA ARG A 261 17.74 14.57 -3.98
C ARG A 261 19.04 14.03 -3.38
N GLU A 262 19.58 14.68 -2.36
CA GLU A 262 20.77 14.23 -1.66
C GLU A 262 20.55 12.84 -1.03
N ARG A 263 19.47 12.66 -0.28
CA ARG A 263 19.16 11.40 0.39
C ARG A 263 18.91 10.26 -0.60
N VAL A 264 18.21 10.54 -1.70
CA VAL A 264 18.01 9.57 -2.79
C VAL A 264 19.32 9.20 -3.46
N ARG A 265 20.25 10.16 -3.64
CA ARG A 265 21.59 9.89 -4.16
C ARG A 265 22.38 8.99 -3.22
N CYS A 266 22.41 9.26 -1.92
CA CYS A 266 23.10 8.40 -0.95
C CYS A 266 22.56 6.97 -0.96
N LEU A 267 21.24 6.81 -1.04
CA LEU A 267 20.61 5.49 -1.13
C LEU A 267 20.96 4.76 -2.42
N HIS A 268 21.06 5.48 -3.54
CA HIS A 268 21.55 4.91 -4.80
C HIS A 268 23.02 4.47 -4.69
N GLU A 269 23.89 5.32 -4.14
CA GLU A 269 25.32 5.02 -3.95
C GLU A 269 25.54 3.81 -3.02
N SER A 270 24.67 3.61 -2.04
CA SER A 270 24.66 2.41 -1.18
C SER A 270 24.12 1.14 -1.85
N GLY A 271 23.67 1.22 -3.11
CA GLY A 271 23.13 0.08 -3.87
C GLY A 271 21.67 -0.28 -3.56
N LEU A 272 20.98 0.54 -2.75
CA LEU A 272 19.60 0.30 -2.31
C LEU A 272 18.53 0.81 -3.30
N LEU A 273 18.88 1.77 -4.15
CA LEU A 273 17.95 2.32 -5.15
C LEU A 273 18.46 2.13 -6.58
N PRO A 274 17.63 1.67 -7.52
CA PRO A 274 17.90 1.76 -8.95
C PRO A 274 17.95 3.20 -9.46
N MET A 275 18.77 3.47 -10.49
CA MET A 275 18.86 4.78 -11.18
C MET A 275 17.50 5.33 -11.64
N SER A 276 16.55 4.45 -12.00
CA SER A 276 15.22 4.85 -12.48
C SER A 276 14.40 5.62 -11.44
N GLN A 277 14.75 5.54 -10.16
CA GLN A 277 14.02 6.16 -9.05
C GLN A 277 14.67 7.44 -8.52
N MET A 278 15.76 7.92 -9.14
CA MET A 278 16.32 9.23 -8.83
C MET A 278 15.36 10.40 -9.10
N LYS A 279 14.25 10.17 -9.81
CA LYS A 279 13.24 11.18 -10.16
C LYS A 279 11.98 11.14 -9.26
N MET A 280 12.03 10.48 -8.10
CA MET A 280 10.87 10.47 -7.18
C MET A 280 10.49 11.90 -6.77
N GLN A 281 9.19 12.20 -6.85
CA GLN A 281 8.61 13.49 -6.48
C GLN A 281 7.92 13.38 -5.11
N SER A 282 7.93 14.45 -4.31
CA SER A 282 7.25 14.51 -2.99
C SER A 282 5.80 14.04 -3.06
N LYS A 283 5.05 14.52 -4.06
CA LYS A 283 3.62 14.18 -4.20
C LYS A 283 3.38 12.70 -4.52
N THR A 284 4.33 12.04 -5.18
CA THR A 284 4.27 10.59 -5.44
C THR A 284 4.54 9.80 -4.17
N LEU A 285 5.49 10.26 -3.34
CA LEU A 285 5.80 9.66 -2.04
C LEU A 285 4.63 9.82 -1.05
N GLU A 286 4.01 11.00 -0.98
CA GLU A 286 2.81 11.23 -0.17
C GLU A 286 1.67 10.26 -0.54
N LYS A 287 1.45 10.04 -1.83
CA LYS A 287 0.46 9.06 -2.33
C LYS A 287 0.84 7.62 -1.98
N LEU A 288 2.13 7.28 -2.07
CA LEU A 288 2.62 5.96 -1.69
C LEU A 288 2.40 5.69 -0.21
N VAL A 289 2.81 6.61 0.67
CA VAL A 289 2.63 6.52 2.12
C VAL A 289 1.15 6.39 2.46
N ALA A 290 0.29 7.24 1.88
CA ALA A 290 -1.16 7.16 2.07
C ALA A 290 -1.74 5.80 1.64
N LYS A 291 -1.28 5.27 0.50
CA LYS A 291 -1.68 3.95 0.01
C LYS A 291 -1.25 2.82 0.96
N LEU A 292 -0.02 2.86 1.47
CA LEU A 292 0.50 1.85 2.41
C LEU A 292 -0.27 1.86 3.74
N ILE A 293 -0.60 3.04 4.28
CA ILE A 293 -1.42 3.16 5.49
C ILE A 293 -2.78 2.48 5.29
N SER A 294 -3.43 2.73 4.14
CA SER A 294 -4.73 2.15 3.82
C SER A 294 -4.68 0.63 3.63
N ILE A 295 -3.65 0.12 2.94
CA ILE A 295 -3.47 -1.32 2.72
C ILE A 295 -3.28 -2.07 4.04
N TYR A 296 -2.47 -1.52 4.94
CA TYR A 296 -2.12 -2.18 6.19
C TYR A 296 -3.06 -1.85 7.36
N GLY A 297 -4.07 -0.99 7.15
CA GLY A 297 -4.98 -0.55 8.21
C GLY A 297 -4.24 0.11 9.38
N LEU A 298 -3.19 0.89 9.08
CA LEU A 298 -2.37 1.55 10.10
C LEU A 298 -2.96 2.88 10.50
N ARG A 299 -2.65 3.33 11.73
CA ARG A 299 -2.98 4.68 12.16
C ARG A 299 -1.92 5.65 11.65
N GLY A 300 -2.36 6.74 10.99
CA GLY A 300 -1.46 7.68 10.33
C GLY A 300 -0.58 8.48 11.30
N ASP A 301 -1.07 8.76 12.50
CA ASP A 301 -0.32 9.41 13.59
C ASP A 301 0.88 8.56 14.06
N GLU A 302 0.71 7.25 14.16
CA GLU A 302 1.75 6.31 14.59
C GLU A 302 2.76 6.00 13.48
N ALA A 303 2.25 5.76 12.26
CA ALA A 303 3.04 5.22 11.16
C ALA A 303 3.61 6.31 10.22
N ALA A 304 2.95 7.46 10.09
CA ALA A 304 3.29 8.50 9.11
C ALA A 304 3.10 9.94 9.65
N PRO A 305 3.84 10.33 10.70
CA PRO A 305 3.69 11.64 11.33
C PRO A 305 3.99 12.82 10.38
N ASN A 306 4.93 12.68 9.43
CA ASN A 306 5.25 13.77 8.50
C ASN A 306 4.14 13.98 7.46
N LEU A 307 3.51 12.90 6.97
CA LEU A 307 2.34 12.99 6.10
C LEU A 307 1.16 13.64 6.81
N ALA A 308 0.89 13.25 8.06
CA ALA A 308 -0.14 13.87 8.88
C ALA A 308 0.09 15.38 9.01
N ARG A 309 1.31 15.78 9.38
CA ARG A 309 1.71 17.18 9.49
C ARG A 309 1.58 17.93 8.16
N CYS A 310 2.05 17.35 7.06
CA CYS A 310 1.99 17.97 5.73
C CYS A 310 0.54 18.21 5.28
N ARG A 311 -0.37 17.28 5.59
CA ARG A 311 -1.82 17.43 5.34
C ARG A 311 -2.43 18.53 6.19
N GLN A 312 -2.11 18.59 7.48
CA GLN A 312 -2.58 19.65 8.37
C GLN A 312 -2.13 21.04 7.88
N GLU A 313 -0.84 21.20 7.57
CA GLU A 313 -0.31 22.43 6.97
C GLU A 313 -1.02 22.76 5.65
N GLY A 314 -1.25 21.77 4.78
CA GLY A 314 -1.97 21.93 3.52
C GLY A 314 -3.42 22.38 3.70
N SER A 315 -4.10 21.83 4.71
CA SER A 315 -5.48 22.16 5.05
C SER A 315 -5.60 23.59 5.56
N LEU A 316 -4.67 24.02 6.42
CA LEU A 316 -4.58 25.42 6.86
C LEU A 316 -4.35 26.38 5.69
N ARG A 317 -3.46 26.04 4.74
CA ARG A 317 -3.25 26.85 3.52
C ARG A 317 -4.53 26.98 2.69
N TYR A 318 -5.29 25.89 2.57
CA TYR A 318 -6.56 25.89 1.84
C TYR A 318 -7.60 26.80 2.52
N VAL A 319 -7.74 26.69 3.84
CA VAL A 319 -8.65 27.52 4.65
C VAL A 319 -8.29 29.00 4.56
N VAL A 320 -7.00 29.33 4.66
CA VAL A 320 -6.52 30.71 4.46
C VAL A 320 -6.85 31.23 3.06
N SER A 321 -6.64 30.42 2.01
CA SER A 321 -7.03 30.78 0.65
C SER A 321 -8.54 31.02 0.52
N LYS A 322 -9.36 30.15 1.10
CA LYS A 322 -10.83 30.27 1.06
C LYS A 322 -11.34 31.55 1.74
N HIS A 323 -10.69 31.95 2.83
CA HIS A 323 -11.07 33.14 3.58
C HIS A 323 -10.55 34.42 2.92
N PHE A 324 -9.24 34.55 2.72
CA PHE A 324 -8.61 35.81 2.31
C PHE A 324 -8.59 36.04 0.80
N ILE A 325 -8.54 34.97 -0.01
CA ILE A 325 -8.43 35.09 -1.47
C ILE A 325 -9.80 34.92 -2.13
N GLU A 326 -10.51 33.85 -1.79
CA GLU A 326 -11.79 33.52 -2.43
C GLU A 326 -13.00 34.21 -1.77
N GLY A 327 -12.90 34.60 -0.50
CA GLY A 327 -13.99 35.22 0.25
C GLY A 327 -15.21 34.32 0.43
N THR A 328 -15.06 33.00 0.28
CA THR A 328 -16.18 32.03 0.35
C THR A 328 -16.43 31.48 1.76
N MET A 329 -15.55 31.79 2.71
CA MET A 329 -15.62 31.32 4.08
C MET A 329 -15.76 32.48 5.06
N SER A 330 -16.73 32.38 5.97
CA SER A 330 -17.00 33.39 6.99
C SER A 330 -15.86 33.49 8.03
N GLU A 331 -15.78 34.62 8.75
CA GLU A 331 -14.83 34.82 9.85
C GLU A 331 -15.03 33.82 10.99
N GLU A 332 -16.28 33.42 11.25
CA GLU A 332 -16.64 32.45 12.29
C GLU A 332 -16.15 31.05 11.93
N SER A 333 -16.48 30.58 10.72
CA SER A 333 -16.02 29.28 10.22
C SER A 333 -14.48 29.23 10.14
N TYR A 334 -13.84 30.30 9.67
CA TYR A 334 -12.38 30.41 9.66
C TYR A 334 -11.79 30.31 11.06
N THR A 335 -12.31 31.08 12.01
CA THR A 335 -11.80 31.13 13.38
C THR A 335 -11.99 29.80 14.09
N ASP A 336 -13.14 29.15 13.95
CA ASP A 336 -13.39 27.88 14.63
C ASP A 336 -12.52 26.76 14.06
N TYR A 337 -12.41 26.70 12.72
CA TYR A 337 -11.55 25.72 12.06
C TYR A 337 -10.09 25.85 12.52
N VAL A 338 -9.53 27.06 12.41
CA VAL A 338 -8.12 27.30 12.74
C VAL A 338 -7.89 27.17 14.24
N SER A 339 -8.80 27.66 15.09
CA SER A 339 -8.68 27.50 16.54
C SER A 339 -8.62 26.02 16.93
N HIS A 340 -9.45 25.19 16.30
CA HIS A 340 -9.43 23.76 16.55
C HIS A 340 -8.13 23.12 16.04
N ALA A 341 -7.68 23.45 14.83
CA ALA A 341 -6.45 22.91 14.25
C ALA A 341 -5.18 23.32 15.02
N LEU A 342 -5.14 24.51 15.62
CA LEU A 342 -3.97 25.04 16.32
C LEU A 342 -3.91 24.69 17.82
N LYS A 343 -5.00 24.16 18.39
CA LYS A 343 -5.25 24.00 19.84
C LYS A 343 -3.98 23.82 20.70
N ASP A 344 -3.41 22.62 20.73
CA ASP A 344 -2.22 22.30 21.54
C ASP A 344 -0.96 22.04 20.69
N ASP A 345 -1.07 22.14 19.36
CA ASP A 345 0.03 21.87 18.45
C ASP A 345 0.91 23.12 18.25
N GLN A 346 1.98 23.19 19.05
CA GLN A 346 2.96 24.28 18.96
C GLN A 346 3.60 24.40 17.58
N HIS A 347 3.85 23.28 16.88
CA HIS A 347 4.45 23.32 15.56
C HIS A 347 3.51 23.98 14.55
N LEU A 348 2.24 23.57 14.52
CA LEU A 348 1.23 24.18 13.66
C LEU A 348 1.00 25.64 14.00
N GLN A 349 0.98 26.02 15.28
CA GLN A 349 0.88 27.43 15.70
C GLN A 349 2.01 28.28 15.09
N HIS A 350 3.27 27.83 15.22
CA HIS A 350 4.41 28.52 14.63
C HIS A 350 4.34 28.58 13.11
N TYR A 351 4.04 27.44 12.48
CA TYR A 351 3.92 27.32 11.03
C TYR A 351 2.87 28.29 10.50
N PHE A 352 1.69 28.31 11.12
CA PHE A 352 0.54 29.07 10.66
C PHE A 352 0.77 30.57 10.77
N VAL A 353 1.25 31.05 11.92
CA VAL A 353 1.60 32.46 12.12
C VAL A 353 2.66 32.91 11.11
N LYS A 354 3.67 32.08 10.86
CA LYS A 354 4.70 32.36 9.84
C LYS A 354 4.12 32.37 8.43
N HIS A 355 3.15 31.51 8.14
CA HIS A 355 2.47 31.46 6.85
C HIS A 355 1.63 32.73 6.61
N LEU A 356 0.79 33.14 7.58
CA LEU A 356 0.02 34.38 7.52
C LEU A 356 0.90 35.61 7.29
N TYR A 357 2.02 35.70 8.03
CA TYR A 357 2.99 36.77 7.82
C TYR A 357 3.56 36.81 6.39
N ARG A 358 3.85 35.63 5.79
CA ARG A 358 4.41 35.53 4.44
C ARG A 358 3.43 35.95 3.34
N ILE A 359 2.14 35.74 3.55
CA ILE A 359 1.11 36.14 2.59
C ILE A 359 0.66 37.61 2.77
N GLY A 360 1.14 38.28 3.82
CA GLY A 360 0.85 39.70 4.09
C GLY A 360 -0.24 39.94 5.14
N GLU A 361 -0.86 38.89 5.67
CA GLU A 361 -1.92 38.97 6.70
C GLU A 361 -1.32 39.14 8.09
N ILE A 362 -0.68 40.29 8.31
CA ILE A 362 0.10 40.60 9.51
C ILE A 362 -0.78 40.68 10.76
N ASP A 363 -1.91 41.38 10.68
CA ASP A 363 -2.80 41.56 11.83
C ASP A 363 -3.42 40.23 12.28
N ASP A 364 -3.74 39.34 11.33
CA ASP A 364 -4.23 38.01 11.65
C ASP A 364 -3.12 37.12 12.23
N ALA A 365 -1.89 37.26 11.75
CA ALA A 365 -0.74 36.57 12.34
C ALA A 365 -0.55 36.95 13.82
N VAL A 366 -0.68 38.24 14.16
CA VAL A 366 -0.64 38.71 15.56
C VAL A 366 -1.85 38.20 16.34
N ARG A 367 -3.06 38.21 15.74
CA ARG A 367 -4.27 37.67 16.36
C ARG A 367 -4.08 36.22 16.81
N TRP A 368 -3.50 35.37 15.97
CA TRP A 368 -3.28 33.96 16.32
C TRP A 368 -2.18 33.76 17.38
N VAL A 369 -1.17 34.63 17.42
CA VAL A 369 -0.20 34.64 18.53
C VAL A 369 -0.89 34.92 19.87
N VAL A 370 -1.76 35.93 19.91
CA VAL A 370 -2.54 36.30 21.10
C VAL A 370 -3.55 35.20 21.46
N HIS A 371 -4.29 34.70 20.47
CA HIS A 371 -5.31 33.67 20.65
C HIS A 371 -4.73 32.37 21.24
N CYS A 372 -3.63 31.89 20.66
CA CYS A 372 -2.95 30.67 21.11
C CYS A 372 -2.02 30.90 22.32
N LYS A 373 -1.93 32.13 22.84
CA LYS A 373 -1.08 32.51 23.97
C LYS A 373 0.38 32.07 23.78
N MET A 374 0.92 32.29 22.59
CA MET A 374 2.27 31.84 22.25
C MET A 374 3.30 32.74 22.97
N ASN A 375 4.12 32.15 23.84
CA ASN A 375 5.14 32.91 24.59
C ASN A 375 6.55 32.71 24.00
N THR A 376 6.94 31.45 23.78
CA THR A 376 8.29 31.07 23.38
C THR A 376 8.40 30.78 21.88
N ASN A 377 7.32 30.27 21.26
CA ASN A 377 7.35 29.77 19.88
C ASN A 377 6.93 30.78 18.80
N ILE A 378 6.97 32.08 19.11
CA ILE A 378 6.61 33.13 18.14
C ILE A 378 7.69 33.22 17.05
N PRO A 379 7.34 33.17 15.75
CA PRO A 379 8.29 33.42 14.67
C PRO A 379 8.98 34.79 14.82
N HIS A 380 10.31 34.84 14.68
CA HIS A 380 11.10 36.06 14.85
C HIS A 380 10.59 37.25 14.02
N SER A 381 10.13 37.00 12.79
CA SER A 381 9.57 38.02 11.90
C SER A 381 8.30 38.66 12.46
N VAL A 382 7.45 37.88 13.15
CA VAL A 382 6.23 38.37 13.77
C VAL A 382 6.52 39.00 15.13
N ARG A 383 7.49 38.48 15.89
CA ARG A 383 7.93 39.10 17.14
C ARG A 383 8.41 40.54 16.94
N ALA A 384 9.09 40.82 15.82
CA ALA A 384 9.64 42.15 15.53
C ALA A 384 8.57 43.23 15.25
N ILE A 385 7.36 42.83 14.87
CA ILE A 385 6.26 43.74 14.48
C ILE A 385 5.12 43.75 15.50
N MET A 386 5.21 42.93 16.54
CA MET A 386 4.25 42.93 17.65
C MET A 386 4.50 44.16 18.53
N ASP A 387 3.71 45.19 18.30
CA ASP A 387 3.60 46.34 19.19
C ASP A 387 2.34 46.25 20.07
N GLN A 388 2.30 47.09 21.11
CA GLN A 388 1.18 47.11 22.07
C GLN A 388 -0.16 47.41 21.38
N THR A 389 -0.16 48.20 20.31
CA THR A 389 -1.36 48.60 19.57
C THR A 389 -1.97 47.41 18.82
N ARG A 390 -1.15 46.61 18.11
CA ARG A 390 -1.61 45.42 17.40
C ARG A 390 -2.07 44.32 18.36
N ILE A 391 -1.41 44.18 19.50
CA ILE A 391 -1.83 43.23 20.54
C ILE A 391 -3.22 43.61 21.06
N GLN A 392 -3.45 44.89 21.41
CA GLN A 392 -4.75 45.38 21.86
C GLN A 392 -5.84 45.19 20.79
N SER A 393 -5.55 45.54 19.54
CA SER A 393 -6.47 45.33 18.41
C SER A 393 -6.86 43.85 18.24
N ALA A 394 -5.89 42.94 18.37
CA ALA A 394 -6.13 41.50 18.34
C ALA A 394 -7.02 41.03 19.51
N GLU A 395 -6.74 41.49 20.74
CA GLU A 395 -7.55 41.17 21.93
C GLU A 395 -9.00 41.66 21.79
N GLU A 396 -9.20 42.87 21.26
CA GLU A 396 -10.53 43.40 20.95
C GLU A 396 -11.26 42.56 19.91
N LYS A 397 -10.60 42.20 18.80
CA LYS A 397 -11.20 41.36 17.74
C LYS A 397 -11.61 39.99 18.30
N ILE A 398 -10.75 39.36 19.10
CA ILE A 398 -11.06 38.07 19.76
C ILE A 398 -12.25 38.22 20.71
N SER A 399 -12.29 39.30 21.48
CA SER A 399 -13.38 39.55 22.44
C SER A 399 -14.72 39.74 21.73
N ARG A 400 -14.76 40.54 20.66
CA ARG A 400 -15.97 40.73 19.83
C ARG A 400 -16.47 39.43 19.22
N LEU A 401 -15.57 38.57 18.74
CA LEU A 401 -15.92 37.25 18.20
C LEU A 401 -16.49 36.31 19.27
N ARG A 402 -15.99 36.40 20.51
CA ARG A 402 -16.53 35.63 21.64
C ARG A 402 -17.89 36.13 22.10
N GLU A 403 -18.11 37.44 22.08
CA GLU A 403 -19.40 38.04 22.44
C GLU A 403 -20.50 37.63 21.47
N ARG A 404 -20.26 37.74 20.15
CA ARG A 404 -21.22 37.30 19.12
C ARG A 404 -21.65 35.84 19.31
N ARG A 405 -20.76 34.99 19.80
CA ARG A 405 -21.02 33.56 20.01
C ARG A 405 -21.97 33.27 21.17
N LYS A 406 -22.09 34.18 22.15
CA LYS A 406 -22.96 33.98 23.32
C LYS A 406 -24.45 34.16 23.02
N ASP A 407 -24.80 34.78 21.89
CA ASP A 407 -26.18 35.13 21.55
C ASP A 407 -26.96 33.99 20.84
N MET A 408 -26.34 32.85 20.53
CA MET A 408 -26.92 31.75 19.73
C MET A 408 -27.58 30.61 20.54
N VAL A 409 -28.11 30.88 21.74
CA VAL A 409 -28.56 29.80 22.65
C VAL A 409 -29.88 29.14 22.20
N ASP A 410 -30.71 29.82 21.40
CA ASP A 410 -31.98 29.29 20.90
C ASP A 410 -32.02 29.29 19.37
N VAL A 411 -31.59 28.18 18.76
CA VAL A 411 -31.62 27.99 17.30
C VAL A 411 -32.86 27.20 16.91
N ASN A 412 -33.72 27.80 16.10
CA ASN A 412 -34.81 27.10 15.42
C ASN A 412 -34.47 26.92 13.95
N LEU A 413 -34.69 25.73 13.40
CA LEU A 413 -34.49 25.46 11.97
C LEU A 413 -35.51 26.23 11.11
N PHE A 414 -36.73 26.32 11.61
CA PHE A 414 -37.82 27.17 11.14
C PHE A 414 -38.78 27.41 12.32
N ASP A 415 -39.75 28.30 12.15
CA ASP A 415 -40.67 28.69 13.23
C ASP A 415 -41.31 27.48 13.92
N GLY A 416 -41.06 27.36 15.23
CA GLY A 416 -41.58 26.27 16.07
C GLY A 416 -40.83 24.94 15.98
N HIS A 417 -39.68 24.89 15.29
CA HIS A 417 -38.85 23.68 15.17
C HIS A 417 -37.45 23.90 15.78
N PRO A 418 -37.27 23.61 17.08
CA PRO A 418 -36.00 23.79 17.76
C PRO A 418 -34.90 22.84 17.27
N VAL A 419 -33.66 23.29 17.42
CA VAL A 419 -32.44 22.51 17.24
C VAL A 419 -31.79 22.33 18.61
N ILE A 420 -31.67 21.08 19.07
CA ILE A 420 -31.16 20.73 20.40
C ILE A 420 -29.80 20.05 20.27
N MET A 421 -28.79 20.59 20.95
CA MET A 421 -27.50 19.91 21.10
C MET A 421 -27.63 18.74 22.07
N VAL A 422 -27.09 17.59 21.68
CA VAL A 422 -27.01 16.37 22.49
C VAL A 422 -25.55 16.07 22.73
N ASP A 423 -25.05 16.55 23.86
CA ASP A 423 -23.62 16.63 24.18
C ASP A 423 -23.30 16.08 25.59
N THR A 424 -24.28 15.41 26.22
CA THR A 424 -24.17 14.70 27.50
C THR A 424 -24.95 13.39 27.46
N ILE A 425 -24.59 12.42 28.31
CA ILE A 425 -25.34 11.16 28.46
C ILE A 425 -26.82 11.37 28.79
N MET A 426 -27.16 12.40 29.58
CA MET A 426 -28.56 12.71 29.93
C MET A 426 -29.36 13.22 28.74
N SER A 427 -28.76 14.05 27.87
CA SER A 427 -29.41 14.44 26.62
C SER A 427 -29.55 13.26 25.65
N LEU A 428 -28.59 12.35 25.61
CA LEU A 428 -28.63 11.18 24.75
C LEU A 428 -29.78 10.24 25.15
N ARG A 429 -29.93 9.93 26.45
CA ARG A 429 -31.04 9.12 26.96
C ARG A 429 -32.41 9.76 26.73
N ARG A 430 -32.51 11.09 26.82
CA ARG A 430 -33.75 11.79 26.46
C ARG A 430 -34.10 11.61 24.99
N LEU A 431 -33.11 11.67 24.10
CA LEU A 431 -33.30 11.46 22.67
C LEU A 431 -33.74 10.01 22.37
N ILE A 432 -33.22 9.01 23.08
CA ILE A 432 -33.68 7.61 22.96
C ILE A 432 -35.19 7.50 23.16
N GLY A 433 -35.74 8.12 24.21
CA GLY A 433 -37.19 8.14 24.48
C GLY A 433 -38.02 8.84 23.40
N VAL A 434 -37.42 9.75 22.61
CA VAL A 434 -38.10 10.39 21.48
C VAL A 434 -38.33 9.40 20.34
N PHE A 435 -37.41 8.46 20.12
CA PHE A 435 -37.50 7.49 19.01
C PHE A 435 -38.72 6.56 19.12
N GLU A 436 -39.17 6.24 20.34
CA GLU A 436 -40.33 5.39 20.59
C GLU A 436 -41.64 6.00 20.04
N THR A 437 -41.73 7.33 19.99
CA THR A 437 -42.93 8.06 19.58
C THR A 437 -42.83 8.68 18.19
N ALA A 438 -41.63 8.70 17.61
CA ALA A 438 -41.37 9.30 16.30
C ALA A 438 -41.72 8.32 15.17
N SER A 439 -42.71 8.66 14.35
CA SER A 439 -43.06 7.84 13.17
C SER A 439 -42.04 7.93 12.04
N ILE A 440 -41.34 9.06 11.93
CA ILE A 440 -40.36 9.34 10.87
C ILE A 440 -39.17 10.03 11.53
N ILE A 441 -37.97 9.56 11.22
CA ILE A 441 -36.70 10.06 11.72
C ILE A 441 -35.78 10.32 10.51
N GLY A 442 -35.40 11.58 10.30
CA GLY A 442 -34.34 11.97 9.38
C GLY A 442 -32.97 11.82 10.01
N ILE A 443 -31.99 11.32 9.27
CA ILE A 443 -30.64 11.04 9.75
C ILE A 443 -29.64 11.56 8.72
N ASP A 444 -28.61 12.25 9.20
CA ASP A 444 -27.46 12.71 8.43
C ASP A 444 -26.20 12.68 9.30
N THR A 445 -25.01 12.62 8.70
CA THR A 445 -23.74 12.61 9.45
C THR A 445 -22.72 13.60 8.91
N GLU A 446 -22.02 14.28 9.82
CA GLU A 446 -20.78 15.00 9.50
C GLU A 446 -19.57 14.22 10.01
N TRP A 447 -18.48 14.28 9.25
CA TRP A 447 -17.27 13.51 9.58
C TRP A 447 -16.16 14.41 10.14
N LYS A 448 -15.28 13.80 10.95
CA LYS A 448 -14.04 14.43 11.39
C LYS A 448 -13.26 14.83 10.14
N PRO A 449 -12.88 16.10 9.99
CA PRO A 449 -12.17 16.54 8.80
C PRO A 449 -10.83 15.80 8.68
N MET A 450 -10.45 15.45 7.45
CA MET A 450 -9.31 14.56 7.13
C MET A 450 -7.93 15.03 7.64
N PHE A 451 -7.81 16.25 8.16
CA PHE A 451 -6.58 16.74 8.79
C PHE A 451 -6.46 16.32 10.26
N LEU A 452 -7.57 15.95 10.91
CA LEU A 452 -7.61 15.43 12.28
C LEU A 452 -7.46 13.91 12.31
N SER A 453 -8.08 13.23 11.34
CA SER A 453 -8.03 11.77 11.24
C SER A 453 -7.67 11.35 9.82
N THR A 454 -6.79 10.36 9.71
CA THR A 454 -6.50 9.70 8.42
C THR A 454 -7.58 8.71 8.02
N VAL A 455 -8.59 8.51 8.87
CA VAL A 455 -9.76 7.65 8.67
C VAL A 455 -11.02 8.50 8.81
N GLU A 456 -11.99 8.31 7.92
CA GLU A 456 -13.29 8.94 8.05
C GLU A 456 -13.98 8.41 9.31
N GLN A 457 -14.26 9.31 10.26
CA GLN A 457 -14.97 9.02 11.49
C GLN A 457 -16.08 10.03 11.65
N VAL A 458 -17.23 9.65 12.21
CA VAL A 458 -18.33 10.57 12.48
C VAL A 458 -17.91 11.57 13.57
N ALA A 459 -18.20 12.84 13.34
CA ALA A 459 -18.00 13.95 14.28
C ALA A 459 -19.33 14.44 14.86
N LEU A 460 -20.38 14.46 14.04
CA LEU A 460 -21.71 14.89 14.41
C LEU A 460 -22.73 13.96 13.76
N LEU A 461 -23.76 13.58 14.51
CA LEU A 461 -24.92 12.88 13.96
C LEU A 461 -26.13 13.81 14.08
N GLN A 462 -26.73 14.14 12.95
CA GLN A 462 -27.95 14.93 12.90
C GLN A 462 -29.16 14.01 12.87
N VAL A 463 -30.06 14.20 13.83
CA VAL A 463 -31.30 13.42 13.92
C VAL A 463 -32.48 14.37 13.93
N SER A 464 -33.40 14.23 12.98
CA SER A 464 -34.55 15.12 12.85
C SER A 464 -35.86 14.36 12.97
N THR A 465 -36.76 14.89 13.77
CA THR A 465 -38.16 14.43 13.88
C THR A 465 -39.07 15.50 13.27
N ARG A 466 -40.40 15.29 13.29
CA ARG A 466 -41.33 16.30 12.77
C ARG A 466 -41.33 17.64 13.52
N SER A 467 -40.89 17.66 14.78
CA SER A 467 -41.03 18.82 15.66
C SER A 467 -39.72 19.30 16.27
N CYS A 468 -38.61 18.60 16.04
CA CYS A 468 -37.31 18.96 16.61
C CYS A 468 -36.18 18.32 15.82
N SER A 469 -35.07 19.04 15.68
CA SER A 469 -33.80 18.51 15.21
C SER A 469 -32.84 18.39 16.38
N TYR A 470 -31.99 17.37 16.34
CA TYR A 470 -31.00 17.07 17.36
C TYR A 470 -29.63 16.98 16.69
N LEU A 471 -28.64 17.60 17.32
CA LEU A 471 -27.25 17.54 16.89
C LEU A 471 -26.46 16.78 17.96
N VAL A 472 -26.19 15.51 17.68
CA VAL A 472 -25.47 14.61 18.60
C VAL A 472 -23.97 14.82 18.42
N ASP A 473 -23.33 15.41 19.42
CA ASP A 473 -21.89 15.70 19.44
C ASP A 473 -21.12 14.42 19.78
N VAL A 474 -20.74 13.68 18.73
CA VAL A 474 -20.02 12.40 18.88
C VAL A 474 -18.64 12.63 19.48
N ILE A 475 -17.98 13.73 19.15
CA ILE A 475 -16.62 14.05 19.65
C ILE A 475 -16.64 14.27 21.15
N LYS A 476 -17.65 14.97 21.67
CA LYS A 476 -17.74 15.16 23.13
C LYS A 476 -18.20 13.90 23.84
N LEU A 477 -19.19 13.18 23.27
CA LEU A 477 -19.74 11.99 23.90
C LEU A 477 -18.76 10.81 23.91
N GLU A 478 -17.86 10.68 22.94
CA GLU A 478 -16.83 9.61 22.94
C GLU A 478 -15.89 9.67 24.15
N GLU A 479 -15.76 10.84 24.79
CA GLU A 479 -15.00 11.03 26.03
C GLU A 479 -15.81 10.65 27.29
N GLU A 480 -17.15 10.62 27.20
CA GLU A 480 -18.04 10.47 28.36
C GLU A 480 -18.78 9.12 28.43
N ILE A 481 -19.03 8.46 27.30
CA ILE A 481 -19.87 7.25 27.24
C ILE A 481 -19.16 6.06 26.57
N GLY A 482 -19.55 4.84 26.95
CA GLY A 482 -18.96 3.61 26.46
C GLY A 482 -19.72 2.98 25.29
N GLU A 483 -19.26 1.81 24.89
CA GLU A 483 -19.87 1.01 23.81
C GLU A 483 -21.33 0.61 24.13
N GLU A 484 -21.63 0.29 25.40
CA GLU A 484 -22.98 -0.13 25.81
C GLU A 484 -24.02 0.98 25.58
N GLU A 485 -23.70 2.23 25.95
CA GLU A 485 -24.60 3.36 25.75
C GLU A 485 -24.79 3.70 24.26
N TRP A 486 -23.72 3.63 23.47
CA TRP A 486 -23.83 3.81 22.02
C TRP A 486 -24.67 2.69 21.38
N MET A 487 -24.50 1.46 21.85
CA MET A 487 -25.28 0.32 21.39
C MET A 487 -26.77 0.49 21.74
N GLU A 488 -27.08 0.94 22.95
CA GLU A 488 -28.46 1.28 23.35
C GLU A 488 -29.06 2.36 22.45
N PHE A 489 -28.31 3.45 22.21
CA PHE A 489 -28.72 4.53 21.34
C PHE A 489 -28.99 4.08 19.91
N PHE A 490 -28.05 3.35 19.29
CA PHE A 490 -28.20 2.91 17.91
C PHE A 490 -29.24 1.82 17.73
N LYS A 491 -29.43 0.93 18.72
CA LYS A 491 -30.56 -0.02 18.73
C LYS A 491 -31.89 0.72 18.73
N ALA A 492 -32.04 1.72 19.60
CA ALA A 492 -33.26 2.53 19.62
C ALA A 492 -33.47 3.32 18.31
N LEU A 493 -32.41 3.84 17.71
CA LEU A 493 -32.49 4.60 16.45
C LEU A 493 -32.82 3.71 15.24
N PHE A 494 -32.16 2.57 15.09
CA PHE A 494 -32.23 1.75 13.87
C PHE A 494 -33.18 0.57 13.96
N CYS A 495 -33.28 -0.09 15.13
CA CYS A 495 -34.05 -1.33 15.30
C CYS A 495 -35.52 -1.07 15.70
N THR A 496 -35.90 0.17 16.00
CA THR A 496 -37.32 0.50 16.25
C THR A 496 -38.13 0.36 14.96
N GLU A 497 -38.96 -0.68 14.86
CA GLU A 497 -39.77 -0.97 13.66
C GLU A 497 -40.88 0.05 13.38
N SER A 498 -41.37 0.71 14.43
CA SER A 498 -42.46 1.70 14.34
C SER A 498 -42.04 3.02 13.68
N SER A 499 -40.75 3.24 13.43
CA SER A 499 -40.19 4.46 12.85
C SER A 499 -39.57 4.22 11.47
N MET A 500 -39.89 5.09 10.51
CA MET A 500 -39.24 5.14 9.20
C MET A 500 -37.96 5.99 9.30
N LYS A 501 -36.82 5.45 8.88
CA LYS A 501 -35.52 6.16 8.86
C LYS A 501 -35.25 6.70 7.46
N LEU A 502 -35.05 8.01 7.35
CA LEU A 502 -34.79 8.71 6.09
C LEU A 502 -33.38 9.30 6.11
N GLY A 503 -32.62 9.07 5.06
CA GLY A 503 -31.32 9.70 4.83
C GLY A 503 -31.09 9.90 3.34
N PHE A 504 -30.19 10.82 2.97
CA PHE A 504 -29.79 11.06 1.59
C PHE A 504 -28.41 10.45 1.36
N ASP A 505 -28.27 9.57 0.34
CA ASP A 505 -27.06 8.76 0.15
C ASP A 505 -26.61 7.99 1.41
N PHE A 506 -27.60 7.52 2.17
CA PHE A 506 -27.41 6.92 3.49
C PHE A 506 -26.47 5.71 3.52
N ALA A 507 -26.22 5.08 2.37
CA ALA A 507 -25.24 4.00 2.25
C ALA A 507 -23.82 4.49 2.61
N ASN A 508 -23.48 5.72 2.23
CA ASN A 508 -22.20 6.32 2.55
C ASN A 508 -22.11 6.72 4.03
N ASP A 509 -23.16 7.31 4.61
CA ASP A 509 -23.24 7.57 6.05
C ASP A 509 -23.08 6.29 6.87
N MET A 510 -23.79 5.23 6.48
CA MET A 510 -23.69 3.93 7.15
C MET A 510 -22.29 3.31 7.06
N ARG A 511 -21.56 3.54 5.96
CA ARG A 511 -20.17 3.10 5.84
C ARG A 511 -19.28 3.81 6.87
N VAL A 512 -19.43 5.13 7.03
CA VAL A 512 -18.62 5.92 7.99
C VAL A 512 -19.06 5.66 9.43
N LEU A 513 -20.36 5.50 9.68
CA LEU A 513 -20.90 5.08 10.99
C LEU A 513 -20.33 3.73 11.42
N ARG A 514 -20.32 2.71 10.55
CA ARG A 514 -19.72 1.40 10.87
C ARG A 514 -18.21 1.48 11.08
N ALA A 515 -17.52 2.32 10.32
CA ALA A 515 -16.09 2.57 10.55
C ALA A 515 -15.82 3.25 11.91
N SER A 516 -16.75 4.08 12.39
CA SER A 516 -16.66 4.78 13.67
C SER A 516 -17.12 3.91 14.85
N PHE A 517 -18.11 3.05 14.62
CA PHE A 517 -18.75 2.19 15.60
C PHE A 517 -18.83 0.75 15.04
N PRO A 518 -17.75 -0.04 15.13
CA PRO A 518 -17.66 -1.35 14.48
C PRO A 518 -18.74 -2.35 14.90
N PHE A 519 -19.25 -2.24 16.14
CA PHE A 519 -20.33 -3.08 16.65
C PHE A 519 -21.66 -2.92 15.86
N LEU A 520 -21.83 -1.86 15.06
CA LEU A 520 -22.96 -1.71 14.14
C LEU A 520 -22.98 -2.77 13.02
N GLU A 521 -21.88 -3.45 12.73
CA GLU A 521 -21.88 -4.56 11.76
C GLU A 521 -22.67 -5.77 12.27
N SER A 522 -22.74 -5.95 13.60
CA SER A 522 -23.46 -7.04 14.25
C SER A 522 -24.94 -6.73 14.50
N MET A 523 -25.36 -5.47 14.36
CA MET A 523 -26.76 -5.07 14.46
C MET A 523 -27.50 -5.39 13.17
N GLN A 524 -28.26 -6.48 13.18
CA GLN A 524 -29.35 -6.66 12.23
C GLN A 524 -30.65 -6.14 12.85
N PRO A 525 -31.57 -5.55 12.05
CA PRO A 525 -32.96 -5.47 12.50
C PRO A 525 -33.42 -6.90 12.78
N ASP A 526 -33.98 -7.12 13.97
CA ASP A 526 -34.64 -8.39 14.30
C ASP A 526 -35.82 -8.67 13.35
#